data_AF-A0A2X3EVB3-F1
#
_entry.id   AF-A0A2X3EVB3-F1
#
_cell.length_a   1.000
_cell.length_b   1.000
_cell.length_c   1.000
_cell.angle_alpha   90.00
_cell.angle_beta   90.00
_cell.angle_gamma   90.00
#
_symmetry.space_group_name_H-M   'P 1'
#
loop_
_entity.id
_entity.type
_entity.pdbx_description
1 polymer ?
#
loop_
_entity_poly.entity_id
_entity_poly.type
_entity_poly.pdbx_seq_one_letter_code
_entity_poly.pdbx_strand_id
1 'polypeptide(L)' 'MDGQVAMHVKVDGEEQVIMLNAGDIFYAGGGMRACRHPQGAARILVIEKEGSV' A
#
# COMPACT_ATOMS: atom_id res chain seq x y z
N MET A 1 1.81 14.48 -1.22
CA MET A 1 1.67 13.27 -2.05
C MET A 1 0.59 13.50 -3.08
N ASP A 2 0.66 12.85 -4.23
CA ASP A 2 -0.22 13.02 -5.38
C ASP A 2 -0.40 11.69 -6.13
N GLY A 3 -1.47 11.59 -6.93
CA GLY A 3 -1.85 10.37 -7.65
C GLY A 3 -2.71 9.42 -6.82
N GLN A 4 -2.97 8.24 -7.38
CA GLN A 4 -3.79 7.19 -6.79
C GLN A 4 -3.07 5.84 -6.90
N VAL A 5 -3.21 4.99 -5.89
CA VAL A 5 -2.56 3.67 -5.84
C VAL A 5 -3.57 2.61 -5.41
N ALA A 6 -3.66 1.53 -6.18
CA ALA A 6 -4.36 0.32 -5.76
C ALA A 6 -3.42 -0.53 -4.90
N MET A 7 -3.77 -0.70 -3.64
CA MET A 7 -3.10 -1.62 -2.72
C MET A 7 -3.77 -2.98 -2.79
N HIS A 8 -3.06 -3.97 -3.32
CA HIS A 8 -3.50 -5.36 -3.29
C HIS A 8 -2.93 -6.00 -2.04
N VAL A 9 -3.78 -6.42 -1.13
CA VAL A 9 -3.38 -6.99 0.15
C VAL A 9 -3.96 -8.37 0.33
N LYS A 10 -3.23 -9.23 1.04
CA LYS A 10 -3.73 -10.53 1.46
C LYS A 10 -3.94 -10.55 2.97
N VAL A 11 -5.19 -10.64 3.39
CA VAL A 11 -5.61 -10.67 4.80
C VAL A 11 -6.33 -11.99 5.03
N ASP A 12 -5.89 -12.78 5.99
CA ASP A 12 -6.47 -14.10 6.32
C ASP A 12 -6.63 -15.06 5.13
N GLY A 13 -5.76 -14.93 4.13
CA GLY A 13 -5.80 -15.75 2.93
C GLY A 13 -6.65 -15.19 1.79
N GLU A 14 -7.39 -14.12 2.01
CA GLU A 14 -8.22 -13.44 1.00
C GLU A 14 -7.51 -12.23 0.41
N GLU A 15 -7.62 -12.08 -0.91
CA GLU A 15 -7.11 -10.91 -1.62
C GLU A 15 -8.13 -9.78 -1.60
N GLN A 16 -7.69 -8.60 -1.20
CA GLN A 16 -8.48 -7.38 -1.18
C GLN A 16 -7.74 -6.27 -1.92
N VAL A 17 -8.49 -5.37 -2.55
CA VAL A 17 -7.93 -4.19 -3.22
C VAL A 17 -8.45 -2.94 -2.53
N ILE A 18 -7.53 -2.11 -2.05
CA ILE A 18 -7.83 -0.86 -1.35
C ILE A 18 -7.33 0.29 -2.22
N MET A 19 -8.20 1.24 -2.54
CA MET A 19 -7.85 2.41 -3.33
C MET A 19 -7.35 3.52 -2.41
N LEU A 20 -6.08 3.91 -2.56
CA LEU A 20 -5.49 5.04 -1.84
C LEU A 20 -5.46 6.28 -2.73
N ASN A 21 -6.05 7.36 -2.24
CA ASN A 21 -5.99 8.70 -2.82
C ASN A 21 -4.89 9.53 -2.14
N ALA A 22 -4.60 10.70 -2.72
CA ALA A 22 -3.67 11.63 -2.12
C ALA A 22 -4.10 12.06 -0.71
N GLY A 23 -3.27 11.77 0.29
CA GLY A 23 -3.53 12.07 1.70
C GLY A 23 -3.98 10.87 2.53
N ASP A 24 -4.39 9.77 1.89
CA ASP A 24 -4.72 8.54 2.60
C ASP A 24 -3.46 7.90 3.21
N ILE A 25 -3.63 7.32 4.39
CA ILE A 25 -2.57 6.59 5.09
C ILE A 25 -2.95 5.11 5.14
N PHE A 26 -2.01 4.26 4.74
CA PHE A 26 -2.17 2.82 4.80
C PHE A 26 -1.13 2.19 5.74
N TYR A 27 -1.60 1.44 6.73
CA TYR A 27 -0.73 0.69 7.64
C TYR A 27 -0.59 -0.75 7.17
N ALA A 28 0.63 -1.12 6.78
CA ALA A 28 0.94 -2.52 6.50
C ALA A 28 1.22 -3.27 7.81
N GLY A 29 0.25 -4.04 8.30
CA GLY A 29 0.43 -4.89 9.49
C GLY A 29 1.56 -5.91 9.31
N GLY A 30 2.22 -6.26 10.41
CA GLY A 30 3.32 -7.25 10.39
C GLY A 30 2.87 -8.58 9.80
N GLY A 31 3.58 -9.06 8.77
CA GLY A 31 3.26 -10.30 8.06
C GLY A 31 2.21 -10.16 6.95
N MET A 32 1.60 -8.99 6.77
CA MET A 32 0.68 -8.75 5.66
C MET A 32 1.46 -8.57 4.36
N ARG A 33 1.09 -9.33 3.33
CA ARG A 33 1.61 -9.14 1.98
C ARG A 33 0.81 -8.05 1.28
N ALA A 34 1.49 -7.04 0.77
CA ALA A 34 0.89 -5.94 0.04
C ALA A 34 1.69 -5.60 -1.23
N CYS A 35 1.00 -5.43 -2.35
CA CYS A 35 1.56 -4.96 -3.62
C CYS A 35 0.91 -3.62 -4.02
N ARG A 36 1.74 -2.66 -4.47
CA ARG A 36 1.30 -1.33 -4.90
C ARG A 36 1.17 -1.29 -6.42
N HIS A 37 0.00 -0.94 -6.93
CA HIS A 37 -0.23 -0.67 -8.35
C HIS A 37 -0.65 0.79 -8.56
N PRO A 38 0.29 1.68 -8.94
CA PRO A 38 -0.02 3.07 -9.26
C PRO A 38 -1.02 3.18 -10.43
N GLN A 39 -2.04 4.02 -10.29
CA GLN A 39 -3.02 4.31 -11.34
C GLN A 39 -2.55 5.51 -12.20
N GLY A 40 -1.33 5.38 -12.74
CA GLY A 40 -0.60 6.46 -13.39
C GLY A 40 0.57 6.98 -12.55
N ALA A 41 1.01 8.21 -12.82
CA ALA A 41 2.05 8.85 -12.02
C ALA A 41 1.53 9.09 -10.60
N ALA A 42 2.21 8.52 -9.61
CA ALA A 42 1.88 8.66 -8.20
C ALA A 42 3.15 8.85 -7.36
N ARG A 43 3.05 9.61 -6.27
CA ARG A 43 4.11 9.80 -5.29
C ARG A 43 3.66 9.31 -3.93
N ILE A 44 4.36 8.30 -3.42
CA ILE A 44 4.11 7.68 -2.12
C ILE A 44 5.29 7.94 -1.17
N LEU A 45 5.00 8.13 0.12
CA LEU A 45 6.00 8.02 1.17
C LEU A 45 5.82 6.67 1.85
N VAL A 46 6.90 5.90 1.93
CA VAL A 46 6.94 4.67 2.71
C VAL A 46 7.77 4.97 3.95
N ILE A 47 7.20 4.64 5.11
CA ILE A 47 7.90 4.71 6.40
C ILE A 47 8.03 3.28 6.89
N GLU A 48 9.26 2.79 6.94
CA GLU A 48 9.57 1.43 7.39
C GLU A 48 10.80 1.45 8.30
N LYS A 49 10.94 0.41 9.13
CA LYS A 49 12.15 0.22 9.91
C LYS A 49 13.21 -0.40 9.01
N GLU A 50 14.46 0.02 9.17
CA GLU A 50 15.59 -0.61 8.50
C GLU A 50 15.56 -2.15 8.70
N GLY A 51 15.64 -2.89 7.60
CA GLY A 51 15.58 -4.36 7.59
C GLY A 51 14.17 -4.97 7.55
N SER A 52 13.11 -4.16 7.42
CA SER A 52 11.78 -4.69 7.10
C SER A 52 11.72 -5.13 5.62
N VAL A 53 11.40 -6.41 5.38
CA VAL A 53 11.19 -7.04 4.06
C VAL A 53 9.88 -7.80 4.03
#